data_AF-A0A815Q314-F1
#
_entry.id   AF-A0A815Q314-F1
#
_cell.length_a   1.000
_cell.length_b   1.000
_cell.length_c   1.000
_cell.angle_alpha   90.00
_cell.angle_beta   90.00
_cell.angle_gamma   90.00
#
_symmetry.space_group_name_H-M   'P 1'
#
loop_
_entity.id
_entity.type
_entity.pdbx_description
1 polymer ?
#
loop_
_entity_poly.entity_id
_entity_poly.type
_entity_poly.pdbx_seq_one_letter_code
_entity_poly.pdbx_strand_id
1 'polypeptide(L)'
;MAHFDIISLTEKAGNLKITEDQIPQIEKLSLKRHDELIKQKENNIKTMSDLKSACEHGDENKIDEHLRKLREYEQCEFDNRVQLLNEFDKLLIPSQRARFLLFAAEKQHGKDQSIGHLLDSVLLHNLHN
;
A
#
# COMPACT_ATOMS: atom_id res chain seq x y z
N MET A 1 -4.50 -12.61 1.50
CA MET A 1 -3.80 -11.36 1.11
C MET A 1 -3.01 -10.88 2.31
N ALA A 2 -1.71 -10.66 2.11
CA ALA A 2 -0.79 -10.23 3.16
C ALA A 2 -1.06 -8.78 3.54
N HIS A 3 -1.20 -8.51 4.83
CA HIS A 3 -1.17 -7.15 5.37
C HIS A 3 0.14 -6.49 4.95
N PHE A 4 0.09 -5.32 4.30
CA PHE A 4 1.31 -4.56 4.03
C PHE A 4 1.76 -3.95 5.36
N ASP A 5 2.73 -4.62 5.98
CA ASP A 5 3.25 -4.27 7.28
C ASP A 5 4.56 -3.48 7.12
N ILE A 6 4.53 -2.20 7.52
CA ILE A 6 5.71 -1.34 7.53
C ILE A 6 6.81 -1.97 8.39
N ILE A 7 6.47 -2.64 9.50
CA ILE A 7 7.45 -3.25 10.38
C ILE A 7 8.20 -4.35 9.63
N SER A 8 7.49 -5.27 8.97
CA SER A 8 8.12 -6.26 8.08
C SER A 8 8.94 -5.63 6.95
N LEU A 9 8.53 -4.47 6.42
CA LEU A 9 9.32 -3.73 5.43
C LEU A 9 10.62 -3.18 6.03
N THR A 10 10.60 -2.67 7.26
CA THR A 10 11.79 -2.15 7.95
C THR A 10 12.80 -3.25 8.28
N GLU A 11 12.34 -4.44 8.61
CA GLU A 11 13.18 -5.63 8.79
C GLU A 11 13.86 -5.99 7.45
N LYS A 12 13.08 -6.02 6.36
CA LYS A 12 13.58 -6.30 5.01
C LYS A 12 14.54 -5.23 4.48
N ALA A 13 14.40 -3.97 4.92
CA ALA A 13 15.30 -2.86 4.61
C ALA A 13 16.68 -2.96 5.31
N GLY A 14 17.03 -4.14 5.83
CA GLY A 14 18.30 -4.41 6.47
C GLY A 14 18.37 -3.80 7.86
N ASN A 15 17.30 -3.98 8.65
CA ASN A 15 17.13 -3.44 9.99
C ASN A 15 17.27 -1.92 10.02
N LEU A 16 16.36 -1.23 9.35
CA LEU A 16 16.18 0.21 9.54
C LEU A 16 16.06 0.44 11.06
N LYS A 17 17.06 1.10 11.67
CA LYS A 17 17.08 1.31 13.13
C LYS A 17 16.06 2.36 13.52
N ILE A 18 14.80 1.97 13.64
CA ILE A 18 13.72 2.79 14.17
C ILE A 18 13.97 3.05 15.66
N THR A 19 13.83 4.30 16.10
CA THR A 19 14.00 4.69 17.50
C THR A 19 12.74 4.41 18.32
N GLU A 20 12.87 4.29 19.64
CA GLU A 20 11.73 4.08 20.55
C GLU A 20 10.66 5.19 20.40
N ASP A 21 11.07 6.43 20.12
CA ASP A 21 10.13 7.54 19.89
C ASP A 21 9.40 7.49 18.53
N GLN A 22 9.97 6.79 17.55
CA GLN A 22 9.38 6.61 16.22
C GLN A 22 8.36 5.45 16.21
N ILE A 23 8.54 4.42 17.05
CA ILE A 23 7.66 3.24 17.08
C ILE A 23 6.18 3.61 17.26
N PRO A 24 5.77 4.41 18.26
CA PRO A 24 4.34 4.76 18.44
C PRO A 24 3.76 5.51 17.23
N GLN A 25 4.58 6.32 16.54
CA GLN A 25 4.14 7.08 15.38
C GLN A 25 3.93 6.17 14.16
N ILE A 26 4.82 5.19 13.96
CA ILE A 26 4.73 4.19 12.90
C ILE A 26 3.56 3.23 13.15
N GLU A 27 3.33 2.82 14.40
CA GLU A 27 2.19 1.98 14.78
C GLU A 27 0.87 2.72 14.55
N LYS A 28 0.77 3.99 14.97
CA LYS A 28 -0.41 4.83 14.72
C LYS A 28 -0.67 5.01 13.23
N LEU A 29 0.37 5.22 12.44
CA LEU A 29 0.28 5.33 10.99
C LEU A 29 -0.23 4.03 10.37
N SER A 30 0.32 2.89 10.79
CA SER A 30 -0.10 1.55 10.33
C SER A 30 -1.54 1.25 10.71
N LEU A 31 -1.96 1.57 11.94
CA LEU A 31 -3.31 1.32 12.45
C LEU A 31 -4.36 2.18 11.71
N LYS A 32 -4.08 3.47 11.51
CA LYS A 32 -4.99 4.34 10.75
C LYS A 32 -5.26 3.80 9.35
N ARG A 33 -4.23 3.29 8.68
CA ARG A 33 -4.36 2.72 7.33
C ARG A 33 -4.98 1.33 7.36
N HIS A 34 -4.77 0.55 8.42
CA HIS A 34 -5.45 -0.73 8.62
C HIS A 34 -6.98 -0.56 8.63
N ASP A 35 -7.50 0.43 9.36
CA ASP A 35 -8.94 0.70 9.42
C ASP A 35 -9.52 1.12 8.07
N GLU A 36 -8.80 1.93 7.30
CA GLU A 36 -9.18 2.33 5.94
C GLU A 36 -9.23 1.12 4.99
N LEU A 37 -8.22 0.23 5.07
CA LEU A 37 -8.16 -0.99 4.28
C LEU A 37 -9.24 -2.00 4.66
N ILE A 38 -9.60 -2.12 5.94
CA ILE A 38 -10.71 -2.98 6.37
C ILE A 38 -12.03 -2.50 5.75
N LYS A 39 -12.34 -1.20 5.86
CA LYS A 39 -13.56 -0.63 5.27
C LYS A 39 -13.62 -0.84 3.76
N GLN A 40 -12.49 -0.66 3.08
CA GLN A 40 -12.39 -0.92 1.65
C GLN A 40 -12.60 -2.40 1.30
N LYS A 41 -12.05 -3.32 2.10
CA LYS A 41 -12.22 -4.76 1.92
C LYS A 41 -13.69 -5.18 2.06
N GLU A 42 -14.40 -4.66 3.05
CA GLU A 42 -15.84 -4.92 3.21
C GLU A 42 -16.63 -4.48 1.97
N ASN A 43 -16.32 -3.29 1.45
CA ASN A 43 -16.93 -2.77 0.22
C ASN A 43 -16.58 -3.61 -1.02
N ASN A 44 -15.35 -4.11 -1.11
CA ASN A 44 -14.90 -4.98 -2.20
C ASN A 44 -15.63 -6.34 -2.16
N ILE A 45 -15.73 -6.98 -1.00
CA ILE A 45 -16.48 -8.22 -0.81
C ILE A 45 -17.94 -8.05 -1.25
N LYS A 46 -18.58 -6.95 -0.81
CA LYS A 46 -19.95 -6.63 -1.23
C LYS A 46 -20.05 -6.45 -2.75
N THR A 47 -19.11 -5.71 -3.35
CA THR A 47 -19.08 -5.47 -4.81
C THR A 47 -18.90 -6.77 -5.60
N MET A 48 -18.08 -7.71 -5.12
CA MET A 48 -17.94 -9.04 -5.73
C MET A 48 -19.23 -9.87 -5.62
N SER A 49 -19.93 -9.79 -4.49
CA SER A 49 -21.23 -10.44 -4.31
C SER A 49 -22.26 -9.88 -5.28
N ASP A 50 -22.33 -8.56 -5.40
CA ASP A 50 -23.26 -7.88 -6.31
C ASP A 50 -22.93 -8.20 -7.79
N LEU A 51 -21.64 -8.28 -8.14
CA LEU A 51 -21.18 -8.71 -9.46
C LEU A 51 -21.64 -10.15 -9.76
N LYS A 52 -21.48 -11.07 -8.81
CA LYS A 52 -21.93 -12.45 -8.98
C LYS A 52 -23.43 -12.51 -9.26
N SER A 53 -24.23 -11.78 -8.49
CA SER A 53 -25.67 -11.68 -8.71
C SER A 53 -26.01 -11.06 -10.08
N ALA A 54 -25.29 -10.02 -10.51
CA ALA A 54 -25.48 -9.43 -11.83
C ALA A 54 -25.18 -10.43 -12.97
N CYS A 55 -24.13 -11.23 -12.83
CA CYS A 55 -23.80 -12.31 -13.76
C CYS A 55 -24.89 -13.41 -13.82
N GLU A 56 -25.44 -13.79 -12.67
CA GLU A 56 -26.52 -14.79 -12.59
C GLU A 56 -27.81 -14.33 -13.30
N HIS A 57 -28.08 -13.03 -13.30
CA HIS A 57 -29.26 -12.43 -13.92
C HIS A 57 -29.01 -11.88 -15.33
N GLY A 58 -27.77 -11.92 -15.84
CA GLY A 58 -27.41 -11.40 -17.15
C GLY A 58 -27.53 -9.88 -17.29
N ASP A 59 -27.40 -9.12 -16.19
CA ASP A 59 -27.47 -7.65 -16.21
C ASP A 59 -26.10 -7.06 -16.57
N GLU A 60 -25.84 -6.94 -17.88
CA GLU A 60 -24.57 -6.44 -18.43
C GLU A 60 -24.19 -5.05 -17.90
N ASN A 61 -25.17 -4.16 -17.72
CA ASN A 61 -24.91 -2.81 -17.19
C ASN A 61 -24.40 -2.86 -15.74
N LYS A 62 -24.96 -3.75 -14.92
CA LYS A 62 -24.50 -3.97 -13.54
C LYS A 62 -23.14 -4.65 -13.51
N ILE A 63 -22.90 -5.62 -14.38
CA ILE A 63 -21.59 -6.28 -14.50
C ILE A 63 -20.50 -5.25 -14.77
N ASP A 64 -20.68 -4.37 -15.76
CA ASP A 64 -19.71 -3.32 -16.10
C ASP A 64 -19.51 -2.32 -14.95
N GLU A 65 -20.59 -1.90 -14.29
CA GLU A 65 -20.54 -1.02 -13.12
C GLU A 65 -19.70 -1.63 -11.99
N HIS A 66 -19.94 -2.89 -11.65
CA HIS A 66 -19.24 -3.58 -10.57
C HIS A 66 -17.78 -3.90 -10.94
N LEU A 67 -17.49 -4.28 -12.19
CA LEU A 67 -16.11 -4.46 -12.67
C LEU A 67 -15.31 -3.15 -12.62
N ARG A 68 -15.94 -2.01 -12.96
CA ARG A 68 -15.29 -0.71 -12.82
C ARG A 68 -14.96 -0.41 -11.36
N LYS A 69 -15.90 -0.63 -10.43
CA LYS A 69 -15.65 -0.45 -8.99
C LYS A 69 -14.54 -1.35 -8.48
N LEU A 70 -14.45 -2.60 -8.95
CA LEU A 70 -13.35 -3.51 -8.59
C LEU A 70 -11.98 -2.97 -9.01
N ARG A 71 -11.85 -2.43 -10.22
CA ARG A 71 -10.62 -1.78 -10.67
C ARG A 71 -10.28 -0.52 -9.85
N GLU A 72 -11.29 0.28 -9.51
CA GLU A 72 -11.11 1.45 -8.64
C GLU A 72 -10.60 1.05 -7.24
N TYR A 73 -11.03 -0.10 -6.70
CA TYR A 73 -10.50 -0.59 -5.42
C TYR A 73 -9.02 -0.98 -5.50
N GLU A 74 -8.59 -1.69 -6.55
CA GLU A 74 -7.19 -2.07 -6.72
C GLU A 74 -6.28 -0.84 -6.81
N GLN A 75 -6.71 0.18 -7.56
CA GLN A 75 -5.99 1.45 -7.65
C GLN A 75 -5.97 2.16 -6.29
N CYS A 76 -7.09 2.22 -5.59
CA CYS A 76 -7.16 2.88 -4.29
C CYS A 76 -6.31 2.16 -3.23
N GLU A 77 -6.23 0.84 -3.26
CA GLU A 77 -5.34 0.07 -2.39
C GLU A 77 -3.86 0.37 -2.68
N PHE A 78 -3.50 0.50 -3.97
CA PHE A 78 -2.15 0.91 -4.37
C PHE A 78 -1.82 2.32 -3.85
N ASP A 79 -2.70 3.29 -4.10
CA ASP A 79 -2.51 4.69 -3.68
C ASP A 79 -2.38 4.82 -2.16
N ASN A 80 -3.18 4.07 -1.41
CA ASN A 80 -3.10 4.02 0.06
C ASN A 80 -1.74 3.50 0.54
N ARG A 81 -1.20 2.47 -0.10
CA ARG A 81 0.13 1.92 0.23
C ARG A 81 1.24 2.92 -0.11
N VAL A 82 1.15 3.62 -1.25
CA VAL A 82 2.10 4.68 -1.61
C VAL A 82 2.04 5.81 -0.58
N GLN A 83 0.85 6.26 -0.20
CA GLN A 83 0.67 7.30 0.80
C GLN A 83 1.25 6.89 2.16
N LEU A 84 1.02 5.64 2.57
CA LEU A 84 1.58 5.08 3.81
C LEU A 84 3.11 5.15 3.79
N LEU A 85 3.76 4.77 2.69
CA LEU A 85 5.21 4.83 2.55
C LEU A 85 5.75 6.26 2.53
N ASN A 86 5.04 7.19 1.89
CA ASN A 86 5.41 8.60 1.88
C ASN A 86 5.26 9.26 3.26
N GLU A 87 4.25 8.88 4.04
CA GLU A 87 4.09 9.33 5.44
C GLU A 87 5.16 8.70 6.33
N PHE A 88 5.51 7.42 6.11
CA PHE A 88 6.59 6.75 6.81
C PHE A 88 7.95 7.41 6.55
N ASP A 89 8.28 7.76 5.29
CA ASP A 89 9.53 8.45 4.93
C ASP A 89 9.72 9.77 5.70
N LYS A 90 8.63 10.50 5.97
CA LYS A 90 8.66 11.76 6.75
C LYS A 90 9.00 11.55 8.22
N LEU A 91 8.79 10.34 8.77
CA LEU A 91 9.14 10.01 10.15
C LEU A 91 10.61 9.64 10.30
N LEU A 92 11.31 9.37 9.20
CA LEU A 92 12.69 8.90 9.21
C LEU A 92 13.69 10.06 9.29
N ILE A 93 14.76 9.86 10.06
CA ILE A 93 15.92 10.78 10.06
C ILE A 93 16.74 10.59 8.78
N PRO A 94 17.62 11.54 8.38
CA PRO A 94 18.32 11.48 7.09
C PRO A 94 19.07 10.17 6.81
N SER A 95 19.74 9.59 7.81
CA SER A 95 20.46 8.31 7.65
C SER A 95 19.52 7.11 7.45
N GLN A 96 18.37 7.11 8.12
CA GLN A 96 17.32 6.10 7.92
C GLN A 96 16.68 6.26 6.54
N ARG A 97 16.37 7.50 6.11
CA ARG A 97 15.84 7.78 4.77
C ARG A 97 16.78 7.30 3.67
N ALA A 98 18.07 7.63 3.77
CA ALA A 98 19.07 7.15 2.82
C ALA A 98 19.10 5.61 2.74
N ARG A 99 19.00 4.93 3.88
CA ARG A 99 18.94 3.46 3.92
C ARG A 99 17.67 2.91 3.30
N PHE A 100 16.53 3.55 3.57
CA PHE A 100 15.23 3.16 3.04
C PHE A 100 15.15 3.37 1.51
N LEU A 101 15.69 4.48 1.00
CA LEU A 101 15.76 4.75 -0.44
C LEU A 101 16.75 3.83 -1.16
N LEU A 102 17.87 3.46 -0.52
CA LEU A 102 18.78 2.46 -1.08
C LEU A 102 18.08 1.10 -1.21
N PHE A 103 17.37 0.69 -0.16
CA PHE A 103 16.53 -0.51 -0.22
C PHE A 103 15.46 -0.42 -1.32
N ALA A 104 14.82 0.74 -1.47
CA ALA A 104 13.85 1.00 -2.53
C ALA A 104 14.44 0.75 -3.92
N ALA A 105 15.61 1.33 -4.20
CA ALA A 105 16.32 1.15 -5.46
C ALA A 105 16.77 -0.30 -5.70
N GLU A 106 17.23 -1.01 -4.65
CA GLU A 106 17.61 -2.42 -4.75
C GLU A 106 16.42 -3.33 -5.12
N LYS A 107 15.22 -3.01 -4.63
CA LYS A 107 14.00 -3.80 -4.92
C LYS A 107 13.38 -3.49 -6.26
N GLN A 108 13.60 -2.31 -6.82
CA GLN A 108 13.22 -1.98 -8.20
C GLN A 108 13.83 -2.96 -9.22
N HIS A 109 15.05 -3.44 -8.94
CA HIS A 109 15.76 -4.41 -9.79
C HIS A 109 15.56 -5.88 -9.36
N GLY A 110 14.64 -6.14 -8.41
CA GLY A 110 14.39 -7.46 -7.84
C GLY A 110 13.27 -8.26 -8.52
N LYS A 111 13.10 -9.53 -8.10
CA LYS A 111 12.04 -10.43 -8.60
C LYS A 111 10.63 -10.09 -8.09
N ASP A 112 10.50 -9.23 -7.08
CA ASP A 112 9.21 -8.86 -6.48
C ASP A 112 8.68 -7.54 -7.05
N GLN A 113 8.05 -7.64 -8.23
CA GLN A 113 7.50 -6.49 -8.96
C GLN A 113 6.41 -5.74 -8.18
N SER A 114 5.72 -6.41 -7.24
CA SER A 114 4.63 -5.83 -6.47
C SER A 114 5.11 -4.76 -5.48
N ILE A 115 6.28 -5.00 -4.87
CA ILE A 115 6.93 -4.06 -3.97
C ILE A 115 7.73 -3.01 -4.76
N GLY A 116 8.32 -3.39 -5.89
CA GLY A 116 9.06 -2.48 -6.78
C GLY A 116 8.25 -1.26 -7.21
N HIS A 117 7.03 -1.44 -7.74
CA HIS A 117 6.20 -0.30 -8.19
C HIS A 117 5.80 0.66 -7.06
N LEU A 118 5.59 0.15 -5.85
CA LEU A 118 5.31 0.98 -4.68
C LEU A 118 6.53 1.83 -4.29
N LEU A 119 7.71 1.22 -4.31
CA LEU A 119 8.98 1.87 -3.96
C LEU A 119 9.44 2.87 -5.04
N ASP A 120 9.11 2.63 -6.31
CA ASP A 120 9.33 3.58 -7.40
C ASP A 120 8.57 4.88 -7.16
N SER A 121 7.33 4.80 -6.65
CA SER A 121 6.53 5.98 -6.32
C SER A 121 7.18 6.81 -5.21
N VAL A 122 7.80 6.15 -4.22
CA VAL A 122 8.54 6.81 -3.13
C VAL A 122 9.82 7.48 -3.66
N LEU A 123 10.56 6.80 -4.54
CA LEU A 123 11.76 7.34 -5.18
C LEU A 123 11.43 8.58 -6.03
N LEU A 124 10.39 8.49 -6.87
CA LEU A 124 9.92 9.62 -7.69
C LEU A 124 9.44 10.80 -6.86
N HIS A 125 8.76 10.56 -5.73
CA HIS A 125 8.37 11.62 -4.81
C HIS A 125 9.58 12.33 -4.18
N ASN A 126 10.66 11.59 -3.89
CA ASN A 126 11.88 12.14 -3.31
C ASN A 126 12.81 12.85 -4.32
N LEU A 127 12.70 12.55 -5.62
CA LEU A 127 13.46 13.25 -6.66
C LEU A 127 12.91 14.65 -6.99
N HIS A 128 11.63 14.91 -6.65
CA HIS A 128 10.94 16.16 -6.97
C HIS A 128 10.80 17.13 -5.77
N ASN A 129 11.29 16.76 -4.58
CA ASN A 129 11.28 17.59 -3.36
C ASN A 129 12.70 17.87 -2.89
#